data_AF-A0A840BGF0-F1
#
_entry.id   AF-A0A840BGF0-F1
#
_cell.length_a   1.000
_cell.length_b   1.000
_cell.length_c   1.000
_cell.angle_alpha   90.00
_cell.angle_beta   90.00
_cell.angle_gamma   90.00
#
_symmetry.space_group_name_H-M   'P 1'
#
loop_
_entity.id
_entity.type
_entity.pdbx_description
1 polymer ?
#
loop_
_entity_poly.entity_id
_entity_poly.type
_entity_poly.pdbx_seq_one_letter_code
_entity_poly.pdbx_strand_id
1 'polypeptide(L)'
;MGTLSTQLAIGRGAGRQLPFPESLDSINEVAEPFRSLMAKRFAQEGAPRAIIHTPRFETYGLSVPENTLAIGSDFWWVAFANGESGVVAREASFAKTRVIELSQLLLHGELRLDAGEAESSCVVAFNMVGADLFRAVVHEILAGLPANPAANVGFGTTLKADPALPFKLRSAMQESMPATDPVRGLASWPEVTGKAGRPPVPAGLLATSDRYLCIILDALPPRSGQPPAGLNAWGKVVTFVNRAFPLAWTLLAVEQGSELCLLVGHGRASSLRIGLPSASVLALERVLDALRETPPLALH
;
A
#
# COMPACT_ATOMS: atom_id res chain seq x y z
N MET A 1 -2.23 -55.02 -4.22
CA MET A 1 -3.40 -54.11 -4.29
C MET A 1 -2.86 -52.73 -4.60
N GLY A 2 -3.12 -52.27 -5.82
CA GLY A 2 -2.45 -51.11 -6.42
C GLY A 2 -3.01 -49.77 -5.96
N THR A 3 -2.09 -48.85 -5.73
CA THR A 3 -2.23 -47.42 -5.47
C THR A 3 -2.84 -46.68 -6.66
N LEU A 4 -3.88 -45.87 -6.43
CA LEU A 4 -4.35 -44.85 -7.38
C LEU A 4 -3.74 -43.50 -7.00
N SER A 5 -2.59 -43.21 -7.60
CA SER A 5 -2.08 -41.86 -7.78
C SER A 5 -2.65 -41.34 -9.10
N THR A 6 -3.58 -40.38 -9.04
CA THR A 6 -4.07 -39.71 -10.24
C THR A 6 -3.41 -38.34 -10.30
N GLN A 7 -2.19 -38.31 -10.86
CA GLN A 7 -1.60 -37.09 -11.37
C GLN A 7 -2.45 -36.62 -12.57
N LEU A 8 -3.17 -35.52 -12.39
CA LEU A 8 -3.76 -34.76 -13.48
C LEU A 8 -2.63 -34.05 -14.23
N ALA A 9 -2.06 -34.75 -15.21
CA ALA A 9 -1.22 -34.15 -16.23
C ALA A 9 -2.11 -33.29 -17.15
N ILE A 10 -2.28 -32.01 -16.79
CA ILE A 10 -2.88 -31.03 -17.69
C ILE A 10 -1.81 -30.67 -18.72
N GLY A 11 -2.02 -31.11 -19.96
CA GLY A 11 -1.16 -30.79 -21.09
C GLY A 11 -1.05 -29.28 -21.28
N ARG A 12 0.19 -28.79 -21.42
CA ARG A 12 0.50 -27.42 -21.86
C ARG A 12 0.09 -27.26 -23.33
N GLY A 13 -1.20 -27.01 -23.57
CA GLY A 13 -1.63 -26.34 -24.79
C GLY A 13 -1.09 -24.92 -24.77
N ALA A 14 -0.68 -24.39 -25.93
CA ALA A 14 -0.20 -23.03 -26.13
C ALA A 14 -1.33 -21.97 -25.93
N GLY A 15 -1.97 -21.98 -24.77
CA GLY A 15 -2.77 -20.88 -24.28
C GLY A 15 -1.83 -19.80 -23.77
N ARG A 16 -2.08 -18.54 -24.13
CA ARG A 16 -1.41 -17.39 -23.49
C ARG A 16 -1.57 -17.53 -21.99
N GLN A 17 -0.49 -17.87 -21.30
CA GLN A 17 -0.41 -17.82 -19.85
C GLN A 17 -0.75 -16.38 -19.46
N LEU A 18 -1.77 -16.19 -18.63
CA LEU A 18 -2.14 -14.87 -18.16
C LEU A 18 -0.94 -14.28 -17.40
N PRO A 19 -0.57 -13.01 -17.65
CA PRO A 19 0.62 -12.41 -17.05
C PRO A 19 0.36 -12.13 -15.56
N PHE A 20 0.62 -13.11 -14.72
CA PHE A 20 0.53 -12.99 -13.26
C PHE A 20 1.87 -12.59 -12.65
N PRO A 21 1.88 -11.73 -11.62
CA PRO A 21 3.07 -11.55 -10.80
C PRO A 21 3.48 -12.88 -10.16
N GLU A 22 4.78 -13.12 -10.10
CA GLU A 22 5.36 -14.34 -9.55
C GLU A 22 6.42 -13.99 -8.50
N SER A 23 6.43 -14.75 -7.41
CA SER A 23 7.55 -14.72 -6.47
C SER A 23 8.67 -15.58 -7.03
N LEU A 24 9.89 -15.05 -7.02
CA LEU A 24 11.08 -15.78 -7.46
C LEU A 24 11.97 -16.10 -6.25
N ASP A 25 12.57 -17.27 -6.26
CA ASP A 25 13.39 -17.75 -5.13
C ASP A 25 14.83 -17.22 -5.21
N SER A 26 15.27 -16.81 -6.40
CA SER A 26 16.65 -16.36 -6.63
C SER A 26 16.79 -15.32 -7.73
N ILE A 27 17.87 -14.53 -7.66
CA ILE A 27 18.25 -13.57 -8.72
C ILE A 27 18.42 -14.29 -10.08
N ASN A 28 18.82 -15.56 -10.08
CA ASN A 28 19.05 -16.33 -11.31
C ASN A 28 17.77 -16.62 -12.10
N GLU A 29 16.60 -16.55 -11.47
CA GLU A 29 15.30 -16.72 -12.12
C GLU A 29 14.79 -15.44 -12.79
N VAL A 30 15.29 -14.28 -12.37
CA VAL A 30 14.88 -12.97 -12.91
C VAL A 30 15.23 -12.91 -14.40
N ALA A 31 14.35 -12.41 -15.27
CA ALA A 31 14.68 -12.25 -16.69
C ALA A 31 15.71 -11.12 -16.92
N GLU A 32 16.52 -11.23 -17.98
CA GLU A 32 17.28 -10.06 -18.46
C GLU A 32 16.31 -9.04 -19.09
N PRO A 33 16.60 -7.73 -18.99
CA PRO A 33 17.81 -7.10 -18.42
C PRO A 33 17.76 -6.84 -16.89
N PHE A 34 16.70 -7.24 -16.19
CA PHE A 34 16.53 -6.98 -14.75
C PHE A 34 17.55 -7.75 -13.90
N ARG A 35 17.87 -8.99 -14.30
CA ARG A 35 18.82 -9.86 -13.61
C ARG A 35 20.18 -9.19 -13.45
N SER A 36 20.78 -8.70 -14.53
CA SER A 36 22.10 -8.08 -14.50
C SER A 36 22.14 -6.84 -13.59
N LEU A 37 21.08 -6.02 -13.60
CA LEU A 37 20.97 -4.85 -12.72
C LEU A 37 20.83 -5.26 -11.25
N MET A 38 19.97 -6.24 -10.97
CA MET A 38 19.76 -6.75 -9.61
C MET A 38 21.04 -7.41 -9.08
N ALA A 39 21.68 -8.28 -9.85
CA ALA A 39 22.94 -8.93 -9.45
C ALA A 39 24.02 -7.90 -9.10
N LYS A 40 24.15 -6.84 -9.90
CA LYS A 40 25.08 -5.74 -9.62
C LYS A 40 24.75 -5.03 -8.30
N ARG A 41 23.48 -4.76 -8.02
CA ARG A 41 23.05 -4.06 -6.80
C ARG A 41 23.20 -4.92 -5.54
N PHE A 42 22.85 -6.19 -5.64
CA PHE A 42 22.85 -7.13 -4.52
C PHE A 42 24.20 -7.83 -4.30
N ALA A 43 25.18 -7.62 -5.17
CA ALA A 43 26.55 -8.12 -4.97
C ALA A 43 27.18 -7.64 -3.64
N GLN A 44 26.78 -6.47 -3.16
CA GLN A 44 27.29 -5.88 -1.91
C GLN A 44 26.42 -6.24 -0.68
N GLU A 45 25.15 -6.55 -0.90
CA GLU A 45 24.12 -6.69 0.15
C GLU A 45 23.72 -8.13 0.48
N GLY A 46 24.13 -9.09 -0.36
CA GLY A 46 23.73 -10.48 -0.24
C GLY A 46 22.40 -10.78 -0.93
N ALA A 47 21.79 -11.91 -0.59
CA ALA A 47 20.56 -12.36 -1.25
C ALA A 47 19.34 -11.49 -0.85
N PRO A 48 18.47 -11.10 -1.81
CA PRO A 48 17.19 -10.49 -1.50
C PRO A 48 16.33 -11.40 -0.61
N ARG A 49 15.55 -10.81 0.29
CA ARG A 49 14.57 -11.53 1.12
C ARG A 49 13.30 -11.90 0.35
N ALA A 50 12.97 -11.12 -0.66
CA ALA A 50 11.85 -11.38 -1.55
C ALA A 50 12.14 -10.78 -2.93
N ILE A 51 11.67 -11.46 -3.98
CA ILE A 51 11.72 -11.00 -5.37
C ILE A 51 10.34 -11.24 -5.98
N ILE A 52 9.70 -10.19 -6.48
CA ILE A 52 8.45 -10.27 -7.24
C ILE A 52 8.74 -9.80 -8.65
N HIS A 53 8.52 -10.68 -9.62
CA HIS A 53 8.52 -10.32 -11.03
C HIS A 53 7.10 -10.09 -11.50
N THR A 54 6.83 -8.93 -12.10
CA THR A 54 5.54 -8.64 -12.73
C THR A 54 5.73 -8.53 -14.23
N PRO A 55 5.21 -9.50 -15.01
CA PRO A 55 5.31 -9.45 -16.47
C PRO A 55 4.54 -8.25 -17.02
N ARG A 56 4.96 -7.76 -18.20
CA ARG A 56 4.20 -6.74 -18.93
C ARG A 56 2.78 -7.22 -19.17
N PHE A 57 1.80 -6.36 -18.88
CA PHE A 57 0.43 -6.62 -19.24
C PHE A 57 -0.29 -5.35 -19.68
N GLU A 58 -1.30 -5.54 -20.53
CA GLU A 58 -2.15 -4.47 -21.03
C GLU A 58 -3.60 -4.87 -20.80
N THR A 59 -4.38 -3.99 -20.18
CA THR A 59 -5.77 -4.26 -19.85
C THR A 59 -6.58 -2.97 -19.87
N TYR A 60 -7.76 -2.96 -20.50
CA TYR A 60 -8.74 -1.85 -20.50
C TYR A 60 -8.14 -0.43 -20.55
N GLY A 61 -7.19 -0.16 -21.45
CA GLY A 61 -6.56 1.16 -21.60
C GLY A 61 -5.40 1.47 -20.63
N LEU A 62 -5.06 0.54 -19.75
CA LEU A 62 -3.86 0.55 -18.90
C LEU A 62 -2.77 -0.30 -19.56
N SER A 63 -1.59 0.28 -19.80
CA SER A 63 -0.38 -0.47 -20.21
C SER A 63 0.60 -0.42 -19.04
N VAL A 64 0.91 -1.59 -18.48
CA VAL A 64 1.83 -1.73 -17.35
C VAL A 64 3.13 -2.33 -17.86
N PRO A 65 4.27 -1.62 -17.73
CA PRO A 65 5.54 -2.18 -18.12
C PRO A 65 5.92 -3.35 -17.22
N GLU A 66 6.69 -4.27 -17.78
CA GLU A 66 7.37 -5.31 -17.02
C GLU A 66 8.22 -4.69 -15.93
N ASN A 67 8.17 -5.27 -14.74
CA ASN A 67 8.91 -4.77 -13.59
C ASN A 67 9.36 -5.89 -12.66
N THR A 68 10.38 -5.60 -11.86
CA THR A 68 10.84 -6.51 -10.81
C THR A 68 11.03 -5.70 -9.52
N LEU A 69 10.35 -6.11 -8.46
CA LEU A 69 10.48 -5.59 -7.10
C LEU A 69 11.31 -6.58 -6.27
N ALA A 70 12.29 -6.08 -5.53
CA ALA A 70 13.07 -6.88 -4.60
C ALA A 70 13.24 -6.17 -3.25
N ILE A 71 13.34 -6.96 -2.20
CA ILE A 71 13.49 -6.50 -0.83
C ILE A 71 14.85 -6.93 -0.30
N GLY A 72 15.71 -5.96 -0.01
CA GLY A 72 17.01 -6.18 0.63
C GLY A 72 16.92 -6.20 2.15
N SER A 73 18.04 -6.04 2.85
CA SER A 73 18.11 -6.05 4.32
C SER A 73 17.47 -4.81 4.96
N ASP A 74 17.60 -3.64 4.34
CA ASP A 74 17.12 -2.35 4.87
C ASP A 74 16.53 -1.42 3.79
N PHE A 75 16.32 -1.93 2.57
CA PHE A 75 15.83 -1.18 1.42
C PHE A 75 14.90 -2.00 0.54
N TRP A 76 14.10 -1.31 -0.26
CA TRP A 76 13.41 -1.88 -1.41
C TRP A 76 14.07 -1.40 -2.70
N TRP A 77 13.97 -2.21 -3.74
CA TRP A 77 14.47 -1.93 -5.08
C TRP A 77 13.42 -2.31 -6.11
N VAL A 78 13.15 -1.43 -7.07
CA VAL A 78 12.21 -1.68 -8.17
C VAL A 78 12.85 -1.27 -9.47
N ALA A 79 12.75 -2.14 -10.47
CA ALA A 79 13.18 -1.85 -11.82
C ALA A 79 12.04 -2.02 -12.82
N PHE A 80 11.99 -1.13 -13.81
CA PHE A 80 10.95 -1.07 -14.84
C PHE A 80 11.55 -1.11 -16.23
N ALA A 81 10.92 -1.85 -17.16
CA ALA A 81 11.20 -1.71 -18.58
C ALA A 81 10.81 -0.31 -19.06
N ASN A 82 11.75 0.38 -19.71
CA ASN A 82 11.46 1.54 -20.55
C ASN A 82 11.41 1.04 -22.01
N GLY A 83 10.46 1.51 -22.81
CA GLY A 83 10.10 0.89 -24.09
C GLY A 83 11.24 0.70 -25.12
N GLU A 84 12.37 1.41 -24.97
CA GLU A 84 13.50 1.40 -25.91
C GLU A 84 14.56 0.32 -25.61
N SER A 85 14.26 -0.67 -24.76
CA SER A 85 15.17 -1.73 -24.23
C SER A 85 15.99 -1.36 -23.00
N GLY A 86 15.79 -0.16 -22.45
CA GLY A 86 16.40 0.23 -21.19
C GLY A 86 15.58 -0.27 -19.99
N VAL A 87 16.25 -0.38 -18.84
CA VAL A 87 15.57 -0.54 -17.55
C VAL A 87 15.95 0.60 -16.63
N VAL A 88 14.95 1.17 -15.96
CA VAL A 88 15.14 2.20 -14.95
C VAL A 88 14.93 1.57 -13.59
N ALA A 89 15.96 1.60 -12.76
CA ALA A 89 15.88 1.19 -11.36
C ALA A 89 15.62 2.38 -10.43
N ARG A 90 14.90 2.09 -9.35
CA ARG A 90 14.60 2.97 -8.22
C ARG A 90 14.82 2.15 -6.95
N GLU A 91 15.36 2.77 -5.93
CA GLU A 91 15.49 2.14 -4.62
C GLU A 91 15.37 3.20 -3.54
N ALA A 92 14.98 2.77 -2.35
CA ALA A 92 15.12 3.58 -1.15
C ALA A 92 15.24 2.69 0.07
N SER A 93 16.01 3.15 1.05
CA SER A 93 16.00 2.54 2.39
C SER A 93 14.59 2.64 3.02
N PHE A 94 14.25 1.71 3.90
CA PHE A 94 12.99 1.75 4.64
C PHE A 94 12.88 3.01 5.50
N ALA A 95 13.99 3.43 6.12
CA ALA A 95 14.06 4.68 6.90
C ALA A 95 13.71 5.91 6.05
N LYS A 96 14.06 5.89 4.76
CA LYS A 96 13.69 6.96 3.82
C LYS A 96 12.31 6.77 3.20
N THR A 97 11.63 5.65 3.39
CA THR A 97 10.31 5.42 2.77
C THR A 97 9.23 6.17 3.56
N ARG A 98 8.55 7.13 2.92
CA ARG A 98 7.55 8.01 3.54
C ARG A 98 6.15 7.42 3.51
N VAL A 99 5.73 6.96 2.33
CA VAL A 99 4.39 6.47 2.08
C VAL A 99 4.47 5.15 1.33
N ILE A 100 3.69 4.18 1.80
CA ILE A 100 3.48 2.89 1.14
C ILE A 100 1.98 2.77 0.94
N GLU A 101 1.51 2.71 -0.30
CA GLU A 101 0.08 2.60 -0.60
C GLU A 101 -0.17 1.37 -1.45
N LEU A 102 -1.06 0.51 -0.96
CA LEU A 102 -1.55 -0.66 -1.67
C LEU A 102 -3.01 -0.42 -2.06
N SER A 103 -3.24 -0.16 -3.33
CA SER A 103 -4.56 0.01 -3.94
C SER A 103 -4.97 -1.29 -4.61
N GLN A 104 -6.15 -1.80 -4.30
CA GLN A 104 -6.73 -3.01 -4.87
C GLN A 104 -8.06 -2.64 -5.51
N LEU A 105 -8.09 -2.60 -6.84
CA LEU A 105 -9.27 -2.30 -7.63
C LEU A 105 -9.82 -3.59 -8.26
N LEU A 106 -11.05 -3.55 -8.80
CA LEU A 106 -11.80 -4.77 -9.19
C LEU A 106 -10.99 -5.84 -9.94
N LEU A 107 -10.09 -5.41 -10.85
CA LEU A 107 -9.31 -6.31 -11.71
C LEU A 107 -7.79 -6.10 -11.66
N HIS A 108 -7.32 -5.07 -10.96
CA HIS A 108 -5.88 -4.75 -10.85
C HIS A 108 -5.60 -4.05 -9.51
N GLY A 109 -4.35 -3.99 -9.13
CA GLY A 109 -3.90 -3.20 -8.00
C GLY A 109 -2.61 -2.46 -8.32
N GLU A 110 -2.26 -1.55 -7.42
CA GLU A 110 -1.04 -0.76 -7.48
C GLU A 110 -0.39 -0.75 -6.10
N LEU A 111 0.91 -0.97 -6.08
CA LEU A 111 1.78 -0.69 -4.94
C LEU A 111 2.56 0.58 -5.25
N ARG A 112 2.26 1.65 -4.54
CA ARG A 112 2.99 2.91 -4.60
C ARG A 112 3.96 3.01 -3.43
N LEU A 113 5.21 3.31 -3.73
CA LEU A 113 6.28 3.53 -2.76
C LEU A 113 6.80 4.95 -2.96
N ASP A 114 6.71 5.79 -1.93
CA ASP A 114 7.21 7.16 -1.93
C ASP A 114 8.41 7.29 -1.02
N ALA A 115 9.53 7.78 -1.54
CA ALA A 115 10.80 7.94 -0.83
C ALA A 115 11.04 9.39 -0.41
N GLY A 116 11.77 9.58 0.68
CA GLY A 116 12.25 10.83 1.26
C GLY A 116 13.40 11.43 0.45
N GLU A 117 13.39 12.76 0.34
CA GLU A 117 14.39 13.63 -0.33
C GLU A 117 14.73 13.29 -1.79
N ALA A 118 14.40 14.20 -2.71
CA ALA A 118 14.75 14.22 -4.14
C ALA A 118 14.36 13.01 -5.03
N GLU A 119 13.97 11.87 -4.46
CA GLU A 119 13.62 10.64 -5.20
C GLU A 119 12.16 10.62 -5.67
N SER A 120 11.93 9.95 -6.80
CA SER A 120 10.61 9.85 -7.44
C SER A 120 9.80 8.71 -6.82
N SER A 121 8.50 8.92 -6.61
CA SER A 121 7.59 7.83 -6.26
C SER A 121 7.63 6.72 -7.31
N CYS A 122 7.58 5.48 -6.83
CA CYS A 122 7.55 4.28 -7.64
C CYS A 122 6.15 3.68 -7.59
N VAL A 123 5.61 3.22 -8.72
CA VAL A 123 4.30 2.55 -8.80
C VAL A 123 4.48 1.21 -9.50
N VAL A 124 4.12 0.13 -8.81
CA VAL A 124 4.11 -1.23 -9.34
C VAL A 124 2.66 -1.67 -9.48
N ALA A 125 2.18 -1.80 -10.71
CA ALA A 125 0.85 -2.32 -10.97
C ALA A 125 0.87 -3.85 -11.09
N PHE A 126 -0.19 -4.49 -10.62
CA PHE A 126 -0.34 -5.94 -10.58
C PHE A 126 -1.80 -6.34 -10.82
N ASN A 127 -2.07 -7.61 -11.10
CA ASN A 127 -3.44 -8.11 -11.12
C ASN A 127 -3.87 -8.62 -9.74
N MET A 128 -5.17 -8.67 -9.45
CA MET A 128 -5.67 -8.99 -8.10
C MET A 128 -5.19 -10.33 -7.53
N VAL A 129 -4.83 -11.31 -8.37
CA VAL A 129 -4.28 -12.59 -7.90
C VAL A 129 -2.92 -12.40 -7.22
N GLY A 130 -2.13 -11.42 -7.65
CA GLY A 130 -0.85 -11.07 -7.03
C GLY A 130 -0.95 -10.28 -5.72
N ALA A 131 -2.14 -9.88 -5.28
CA ALA A 131 -2.35 -9.02 -4.12
C ALA A 131 -1.64 -9.52 -2.85
N ASP A 132 -1.67 -10.84 -2.61
CA ASP A 132 -1.06 -11.45 -1.42
C ASP A 132 0.47 -11.38 -1.46
N LEU A 133 1.09 -11.47 -2.65
CA LEU A 133 2.54 -11.31 -2.81
C LEU A 133 2.97 -9.90 -2.42
N PHE A 134 2.28 -8.89 -2.93
CA PHE A 134 2.58 -7.49 -2.61
C PHE A 134 2.29 -7.17 -1.15
N ARG A 135 1.25 -7.75 -0.55
CA ARG A 135 0.97 -7.60 0.88
C ARG A 135 2.11 -8.15 1.74
N ALA A 136 2.64 -9.34 1.40
CA ALA A 136 3.78 -9.92 2.11
C ALA A 136 5.02 -9.01 2.02
N VAL A 137 5.31 -8.47 0.84
CA VAL A 137 6.40 -7.50 0.66
C VAL A 137 6.16 -6.20 1.43
N VAL A 138 4.94 -5.67 1.45
CA VAL A 138 4.60 -4.51 2.27
C VAL A 138 4.89 -4.81 3.76
N HIS A 139 4.56 -6.00 4.26
CA HIS A 139 4.85 -6.39 5.64
C HIS A 139 6.36 -6.39 5.95
N GLU A 140 7.19 -6.87 5.01
CA GLU A 140 8.65 -6.80 5.14
C GLU A 140 9.17 -5.35 5.23
N ILE A 141 8.64 -4.46 4.39
CA ILE A 141 9.01 -3.03 4.42
C ILE A 141 8.57 -2.41 5.75
N LEU A 142 7.33 -2.66 6.19
CA LEU A 142 6.78 -2.13 7.44
C LEU A 142 7.58 -2.60 8.67
N ALA A 143 8.01 -3.85 8.70
CA ALA A 143 8.84 -4.39 9.77
C ALA A 143 10.21 -3.71 9.86
N GLY A 144 10.73 -3.25 8.71
CA GLY A 144 11.99 -2.53 8.61
C GLY A 144 11.91 -1.01 8.88
N LEU A 145 10.71 -0.42 8.95
CA LEU A 145 10.55 1.00 9.29
C LEU A 145 11.04 1.28 10.71
N PRO A 146 11.70 2.41 10.99
CA PRO A 146 12.12 2.76 12.34
C PRO A 146 10.93 2.87 13.31
N ALA A 147 11.05 2.29 14.50
CA ALA A 147 10.02 2.35 15.53
C ALA A 147 10.15 3.63 16.36
N ASN A 148 9.10 4.45 16.35
CA ASN A 148 8.94 5.62 17.21
C ASN A 148 7.90 5.30 18.31
N PRO A 149 8.35 4.73 19.45
CA PRO A 149 7.46 4.35 20.53
C PRO A 149 6.75 5.61 21.05
N ALA A 150 5.46 5.73 20.73
CA ALA A 150 4.64 6.82 21.20
C ALA A 150 4.10 6.52 22.60
N ALA A 151 3.70 7.58 23.31
CA ALA A 151 2.75 7.43 24.40
C ALA A 151 1.50 6.72 23.85
N ASN A 152 0.96 5.74 24.59
CA ASN A 152 -0.28 5.05 24.21
C ASN A 152 -1.34 6.10 23.87
N VAL A 153 -1.78 6.16 22.61
CA VAL A 153 -2.91 6.99 22.19
C VAL A 153 -4.18 6.27 22.64
N GLY A 154 -4.43 6.32 23.94
CA GLY A 154 -5.52 5.60 24.59
C GLY A 154 -6.87 6.16 24.21
N PHE A 155 -7.46 5.67 23.12
CA PHE A 155 -8.90 5.76 22.87
C PHE A 155 -9.41 4.46 22.23
N GLY A 156 -10.37 3.83 22.93
CA GLY A 156 -11.39 2.95 22.34
C GLY A 156 -11.00 1.52 21.98
N THR A 157 -10.79 0.68 23.01
CA THR A 157 -10.73 -0.80 22.96
C THR A 157 -9.55 -1.45 22.25
N THR A 158 -8.97 -2.45 22.90
CA THR A 158 -8.04 -3.41 22.29
C THR A 158 -8.64 -4.03 21.03
N LEU A 159 -7.99 -3.75 19.90
CA LEU A 159 -8.49 -3.80 18.51
C LEU A 159 -8.84 -5.15 17.89
N LYS A 160 -8.62 -6.30 18.56
CA LYS A 160 -8.98 -7.58 17.92
C LYS A 160 -10.49 -7.84 17.88
N ALA A 161 -11.30 -7.04 18.57
CA ALA A 161 -12.71 -7.35 18.77
C ALA A 161 -13.65 -6.15 18.94
N ASP A 162 -13.33 -4.93 18.48
CA ASP A 162 -14.32 -3.84 18.54
C ASP A 162 -15.52 -4.22 17.64
N PRO A 163 -16.68 -4.58 18.22
CA PRO A 163 -17.82 -5.03 17.45
C PRO A 163 -18.44 -3.88 16.65
N ALA A 164 -18.15 -2.61 16.99
CA ALA A 164 -18.68 -1.43 16.33
C ALA A 164 -18.01 -1.16 14.96
N LEU A 165 -16.81 -1.71 14.71
CA LEU A 165 -16.17 -1.59 13.40
C LEU A 165 -16.90 -2.41 12.35
N PRO A 166 -17.27 -1.82 11.19
CA PRO A 166 -17.80 -2.57 10.06
C PRO A 166 -16.90 -3.75 9.69
N PHE A 167 -17.49 -4.91 9.41
CA PHE A 167 -16.75 -6.14 9.10
C PHE A 167 -15.68 -5.93 8.01
N LYS A 168 -16.01 -5.20 6.93
CA LYS A 168 -15.07 -4.90 5.85
C LYS A 168 -13.81 -4.18 6.32
N LEU A 169 -13.94 -3.15 7.17
CA LEU A 169 -12.80 -2.40 7.71
C LEU A 169 -11.98 -3.26 8.67
N ARG A 170 -12.66 -4.10 9.46
CA ARG A 170 -12.00 -5.05 10.37
C ARG A 170 -11.16 -6.08 9.60
N SER A 171 -11.73 -6.69 8.56
CA SER A 171 -11.03 -7.64 7.70
C SER A 171 -9.86 -6.98 6.97
N ALA A 172 -10.07 -5.77 6.42
CA ALA A 172 -9.01 -5.01 5.77
C ALA A 172 -7.84 -4.71 6.71
N MET A 173 -8.13 -4.32 7.96
CA MET A 173 -7.12 -4.08 8.97
C MET A 173 -6.36 -5.37 9.35
N GLN A 174 -7.08 -6.48 9.55
CA GLN A 174 -6.48 -7.77 9.88
C GLN A 174 -5.57 -8.31 8.76
N GLU A 175 -5.96 -8.12 7.51
CA GLU A 175 -5.14 -8.48 6.37
C GLU A 175 -3.91 -7.59 6.25
N SER A 176 -4.09 -6.27 6.35
CA SER A 176 -3.05 -5.33 5.97
C SER A 176 -2.02 -5.07 7.05
N MET A 177 -2.37 -5.18 8.33
CA MET A 177 -1.44 -4.87 9.42
C MET A 177 -0.59 -6.10 9.80
N PRO A 178 0.75 -5.97 9.87
CA PRO A 178 1.62 -7.00 10.42
C PRO A 178 1.22 -7.38 11.85
N ALA A 179 1.24 -8.68 12.15
CA ALA A 179 0.93 -9.17 13.50
C ALA A 179 1.97 -8.75 14.56
N THR A 180 3.16 -8.33 14.12
CA THR A 180 4.31 -7.95 14.95
C THR A 180 4.26 -6.51 15.44
N ASP A 181 3.39 -5.66 14.89
CA ASP A 181 3.29 -4.24 15.26
C ASP A 181 1.89 -3.93 15.83
N PRO A 182 1.75 -3.80 17.17
CA PRO A 182 0.46 -3.63 17.80
C PRO A 182 -0.14 -2.26 17.48
N VAL A 183 -1.46 -2.24 17.27
CA VAL A 183 -2.19 -0.98 17.10
C VAL A 183 -2.25 -0.24 18.43
N ARG A 184 -1.83 1.02 18.42
CA ARG A 184 -1.76 1.93 19.57
C ARG A 184 -2.97 2.84 19.72
N GLY A 185 -3.65 3.14 18.61
CA GLY A 185 -4.82 4.01 18.59
C GLY A 185 -5.59 3.87 17.29
N LEU A 186 -6.89 4.14 17.34
CA LEU A 186 -7.81 3.91 16.24
C LEU A 186 -8.90 4.99 16.16
N ALA A 187 -9.25 5.40 14.95
CA ALA A 187 -10.47 6.12 14.65
C ALA A 187 -11.10 5.56 13.38
N SER A 188 -12.43 5.42 13.35
CA SER A 188 -13.16 5.00 12.16
C SER A 188 -14.29 5.97 11.86
N TRP A 189 -14.69 6.04 10.60
CA TRP A 189 -15.87 6.79 10.19
C TRP A 189 -16.72 5.98 9.22
N PRO A 190 -18.05 6.15 9.28
CA PRO A 190 -18.95 5.45 8.39
C PRO A 190 -18.91 6.03 6.97
N GLU A 191 -19.40 5.25 6.01
CA GLU A 191 -19.73 5.76 4.68
C GLU A 191 -20.86 6.79 4.80
N VAL A 192 -20.72 7.91 4.07
CA VAL A 192 -21.79 8.89 3.94
C VAL A 192 -22.21 8.93 2.48
N THR A 193 -23.42 8.44 2.22
CA THR A 193 -24.02 8.50 0.89
C THR A 193 -24.30 9.95 0.53
N GLY A 194 -23.74 10.38 -0.60
CA GLY A 194 -23.95 11.76 -1.07
C GLY A 194 -25.41 11.99 -1.50
N LYS A 195 -26.01 13.13 -1.13
CA LYS A 195 -27.28 13.62 -1.72
C LYS A 195 -27.13 13.87 -3.22
N ALA A 196 -28.22 13.88 -4.00
CA ALA A 196 -28.19 14.12 -5.46
C ALA A 196 -27.19 15.23 -5.86
N GLY A 197 -26.26 14.92 -6.78
CA GLY A 197 -25.17 15.83 -7.19
C GLY A 197 -23.86 15.79 -6.37
N ARG A 198 -23.77 15.00 -5.29
CA ARG A 198 -22.60 14.95 -4.37
C ARG A 198 -21.80 13.62 -4.37
N PRO A 199 -20.48 13.56 -4.61
CA PRO A 199 -19.74 12.30 -4.43
C PRO A 199 -19.87 11.77 -2.99
N PRO A 200 -20.00 10.45 -2.79
CA PRO A 200 -20.06 9.88 -1.45
C PRO A 200 -18.72 10.05 -0.72
N VAL A 201 -18.74 9.97 0.61
CA VAL A 201 -17.51 9.83 1.43
C VAL A 201 -17.37 8.36 1.81
N PRO A 202 -16.25 7.70 1.49
CA PRO A 202 -16.06 6.29 1.79
C PRO A 202 -16.01 6.06 3.30
N ALA A 203 -16.45 4.88 3.73
CA ALA A 203 -16.08 4.39 5.05
C ALA A 203 -14.56 4.28 5.15
N GLY A 204 -14.02 4.60 6.32
CA GLY A 204 -12.58 4.54 6.52
C GLY A 204 -12.16 4.32 7.95
N LEU A 205 -10.89 3.98 8.08
CA LEU A 205 -10.21 3.66 9.31
C LEU A 205 -8.85 4.34 9.32
N LEU A 206 -8.48 4.88 10.46
CA LEU A 206 -7.15 5.38 10.77
C LEU A 206 -6.66 4.61 11.99
N ALA A 207 -5.55 3.89 11.85
CA ALA A 207 -4.89 3.13 12.90
C ALA A 207 -3.45 3.64 13.07
N THR A 208 -2.94 3.62 14.29
CA THR A 208 -1.57 4.04 14.59
C THR A 208 -0.80 2.87 15.19
N SER A 209 0.48 2.75 14.86
CA SER A 209 1.41 1.80 15.47
C SER A 209 2.67 2.53 15.92
N ASP A 210 3.66 1.81 16.45
CA ASP A 210 4.94 2.42 16.80
C ASP A 210 5.72 2.88 15.56
N ARG A 211 5.49 2.28 14.39
CA ARG A 211 6.26 2.55 13.16
C ARG A 211 5.52 3.39 12.15
N TYR A 212 4.19 3.26 12.05
CA TYR A 212 3.42 3.87 10.99
C TYR A 212 2.03 4.33 11.43
N LEU A 213 1.47 5.24 10.64
CA LEU A 213 0.04 5.56 10.60
C LEU A 213 -0.56 4.79 9.41
N CYS A 214 -1.56 3.95 9.66
CA CYS A 214 -2.28 3.18 8.65
C CYS A 214 -3.65 3.82 8.39
N ILE A 215 -3.97 4.06 7.13
CA ILE A 215 -5.25 4.58 6.67
C ILE A 215 -5.84 3.54 5.73
N ILE A 216 -7.08 3.13 5.98
CA ILE A 216 -7.82 2.18 5.14
C ILE A 216 -9.08 2.88 4.67
N LEU A 217 -9.29 2.92 3.36
CA LEU A 217 -10.47 3.47 2.72
C LEU A 217 -11.16 2.38 1.90
N ASP A 218 -12.48 2.24 2.07
CA ASP A 218 -13.30 1.53 1.09
C ASP A 218 -13.34 2.37 -0.20
N ALA A 219 -13.13 1.80 -1.38
CA ALA A 219 -13.32 2.57 -2.62
C ALA A 219 -14.81 2.52 -2.99
N LEU A 220 -15.39 3.70 -3.22
CA LEU A 220 -16.83 3.83 -3.39
C LEU A 220 -17.34 3.29 -4.73
N PRO A 221 -18.46 2.56 -4.75
CA PRO A 221 -19.12 2.24 -6.01
C PRO A 221 -19.55 3.54 -6.72
N PRO A 222 -19.46 3.61 -8.06
CA PRO A 222 -20.03 4.71 -8.82
C PRO A 222 -21.55 4.72 -8.64
N ARG A 223 -22.13 5.92 -8.64
CA ARG A 223 -23.57 6.14 -8.50
C ARG A 223 -24.37 5.41 -9.57
N SER A 224 -25.50 4.83 -9.16
CA SER A 224 -26.48 4.24 -10.07
C SER A 224 -26.85 5.21 -11.19
N GLY A 225 -26.55 4.85 -12.44
CA GLY A 225 -26.94 5.58 -13.65
C GLY A 225 -25.81 6.27 -14.42
N GLN A 226 -24.59 6.34 -13.89
CA GLN A 226 -23.41 6.71 -14.69
C GLN A 226 -22.53 5.48 -14.92
N PRO A 227 -22.09 5.20 -16.17
CA PRO A 227 -21.08 4.18 -16.38
C PRO A 227 -19.84 4.56 -15.57
N PRO A 228 -19.16 3.59 -14.93
CA PRO A 228 -17.91 3.86 -14.22
C PRO A 228 -16.98 4.65 -15.15
N ALA A 229 -16.33 5.70 -14.64
CA ALA A 229 -15.24 6.39 -15.33
C ALA A 229 -13.97 5.49 -15.48
N GLY A 230 -14.16 4.17 -15.58
CA GLY A 230 -13.16 3.13 -15.50
C GLY A 230 -13.48 2.11 -14.39
N LEU A 231 -13.01 0.87 -14.57
CA LEU A 231 -13.05 -0.21 -13.58
C LEU A 231 -12.36 0.15 -12.23
N ASN A 232 -11.76 1.34 -12.16
CA ASN A 232 -10.94 1.88 -11.08
C ASN A 232 -11.76 2.45 -9.90
N ALA A 233 -13.09 2.41 -9.96
CA ALA A 233 -13.94 2.93 -8.88
C ALA A 233 -14.20 1.91 -7.76
N TRP A 234 -14.01 0.62 -7.99
CA TRP A 234 -14.35 -0.43 -7.03
C TRP A 234 -13.10 -1.01 -6.41
N GLY A 235 -12.99 -1.09 -5.08
CA GLY A 235 -11.76 -1.55 -4.45
C GLY A 235 -11.53 -1.17 -2.98
N LYS A 236 -10.29 -1.30 -2.54
CA LYS A 236 -9.77 -0.94 -1.22
C LYS A 236 -8.45 -0.21 -1.40
N VAL A 237 -8.23 0.86 -0.66
CA VAL A 237 -6.93 1.55 -0.60
C VAL A 237 -6.40 1.47 0.83
N VAL A 238 -5.16 1.01 0.98
CA VAL A 238 -4.47 0.95 2.27
C VAL A 238 -3.17 1.72 2.17
N THR A 239 -3.06 2.78 2.96
CA THR A 239 -1.93 3.70 2.95
C THR A 239 -1.24 3.69 4.30
N PHE A 240 0.05 3.38 4.31
CA PHE A 240 0.92 3.46 5.47
C PHE A 240 1.81 4.69 5.35
N VAL A 241 1.87 5.49 6.40
CA VAL A 241 2.70 6.67 6.54
C VAL A 241 3.75 6.38 7.60
N ASN A 242 5.03 6.46 7.24
CA ASN A 242 6.13 6.25 8.17
C ASN A 242 6.20 7.38 9.20
N ARG A 243 6.16 7.02 10.49
CA ARG A 243 6.12 7.97 11.63
C ARG A 243 7.47 8.57 11.99
N ALA A 244 8.56 8.13 11.38
CA ALA A 244 9.83 8.85 11.49
C ALA A 244 9.82 10.19 10.74
N PHE A 245 8.85 10.40 9.85
CA PHE A 245 8.69 11.68 9.17
C PHE A 245 7.76 12.61 9.93
N PRO A 246 8.08 13.92 9.98
CA PRO A 246 7.17 14.94 10.47
C PRO A 246 5.83 14.88 9.75
N LEU A 247 4.74 14.94 10.53
CA LEU A 247 3.38 14.94 10.02
C LEU A 247 2.75 16.32 10.27
N ALA A 248 2.30 16.96 9.20
CA ALA A 248 1.45 18.13 9.27
C ALA A 248 0.09 17.80 8.65
N TRP A 249 -0.96 18.50 9.05
CA TRP A 249 -2.27 18.31 8.47
C TRP A 249 -3.10 19.58 8.49
N THR A 250 -4.00 19.66 7.53
CA THR A 250 -5.01 20.71 7.46
C THR A 250 -6.36 20.09 7.17
N LEU A 251 -7.38 20.57 7.86
CA LEU A 251 -8.76 20.21 7.58
C LEU A 251 -9.40 21.32 6.77
N LEU A 252 -9.83 20.94 5.58
CA LEU A 252 -10.53 21.83 4.67
C LEU A 252 -12.01 21.54 4.79
N ALA A 253 -12.78 22.53 5.23
CA ALA A 253 -14.22 22.48 5.06
C ALA A 253 -14.51 22.52 3.56
N VAL A 254 -15.12 21.46 3.06
CA VAL A 254 -15.62 21.39 1.69
C VAL A 254 -17.15 21.42 1.75
N GLU A 255 -17.83 21.85 0.68
CA GLU A 255 -19.29 22.04 0.67
C GLU A 255 -20.11 20.83 1.17
N GLN A 256 -19.50 19.64 1.26
CA GLN A 256 -20.16 18.35 1.40
C GLN A 256 -19.54 17.47 2.49
N GLY A 257 -18.62 18.00 3.30
CA GLY A 257 -17.91 17.28 4.34
C GLY A 257 -16.63 18.00 4.76
N SER A 258 -15.61 17.23 5.10
CA SER A 258 -14.28 17.75 5.36
C SER A 258 -13.24 16.94 4.60
N GLU A 259 -12.24 17.60 4.05
CA GLU A 259 -11.07 16.94 3.48
C GLU A 259 -9.92 17.10 4.46
N LEU A 260 -9.38 15.97 4.93
CA LEU A 260 -8.12 15.94 5.66
C LEU A 260 -6.99 15.84 4.66
N CYS A 261 -6.18 16.89 4.59
CA CYS A 261 -4.93 16.87 3.85
C CYS A 261 -3.80 16.57 4.85
N LEU A 262 -3.14 15.42 4.69
CA LEU A 262 -1.95 15.05 5.44
C LEU A 262 -0.71 15.36 4.59
N LEU A 263 0.29 15.98 5.20
CA LEU A 263 1.60 16.27 4.62
C LEU A 263 2.67 15.51 5.40
N VAL A 264 3.46 14.71 4.69
CA VAL A 264 4.47 13.82 5.26
C VAL A 264 5.87 14.28 4.85
N GLY A 265 6.67 14.68 5.84
CA GLY A 265 8.02 15.23 5.69
C GLY A 265 8.06 16.75 5.51
N HIS A 266 9.27 17.29 5.37
CA HIS A 266 9.52 18.71 5.08
C HIS A 266 9.84 18.93 3.59
N GLY A 267 9.56 20.14 3.07
CA GLY A 267 9.89 20.51 1.68
C GLY A 267 9.00 19.84 0.62
N ARG A 268 9.54 18.90 -0.17
CA ARG A 268 8.79 18.11 -1.16
C ARG A 268 7.92 17.04 -0.48
N ALA A 269 7.04 17.45 0.43
CA ALA A 269 6.20 16.57 1.24
C ALA A 269 5.30 15.68 0.38
N SER A 270 5.06 14.45 0.83
CA SER A 270 4.01 13.60 0.26
C SER A 270 2.68 14.10 0.79
N SER A 271 1.68 14.27 -0.10
CA SER A 271 0.34 14.72 0.29
C SER A 271 -0.66 13.60 0.12
N LEU A 272 -1.45 13.35 1.17
CA LEU A 272 -2.58 12.44 1.15
C LEU A 272 -3.84 13.24 1.42
N ARG A 273 -4.89 12.99 0.64
CA ARG A 273 -6.20 13.64 0.79
C ARG A 273 -7.24 12.61 1.14
N ILE A 274 -7.95 12.83 2.23
CA ILE A 274 -8.91 11.89 2.79
C ILE A 274 -10.24 12.62 2.98
N GLY A 275 -11.28 12.14 2.31
CA GLY A 275 -12.64 12.61 2.55
C GLY A 275 -13.16 12.10 3.89
N LEU A 276 -13.76 12.99 4.68
CA LEU A 276 -14.28 12.69 6.02
C LEU A 276 -15.70 13.24 6.20
N PRO A 277 -16.57 12.53 6.94
CA PRO A 277 -17.78 13.13 7.48
C PRO A 277 -17.43 14.23 8.48
N SER A 278 -18.14 15.37 8.44
CA SER A 278 -17.90 16.49 9.37
C SER A 278 -18.00 16.08 10.85
N ALA A 279 -18.87 15.11 11.17
CA ALA A 279 -19.04 14.59 12.52
C ALA A 279 -17.81 13.81 13.04
N SER A 280 -16.94 13.32 12.14
CA SER A 280 -15.76 12.53 12.48
C SER A 280 -14.49 13.39 12.65
N VAL A 281 -14.53 14.66 12.25
CA VAL A 281 -13.37 15.57 12.24
C VAL A 281 -12.71 15.68 13.61
N LEU A 282 -13.49 16.02 14.65
CA LEU A 282 -12.97 16.21 16.01
C LEU A 282 -12.32 14.94 16.58
N ALA A 283 -12.84 13.77 16.22
CA ALA A 283 -12.27 12.50 16.66
C ALA A 283 -10.92 12.24 15.99
N LEU A 284 -10.80 12.51 14.69
CA LEU A 284 -9.54 12.37 13.96
C LEU A 284 -8.50 13.41 14.38
N GLU A 285 -8.90 14.67 14.60
CA GLU A 285 -8.00 15.72 15.09
C GLU A 285 -7.33 15.30 16.38
N ARG A 286 -8.08 14.76 17.34
CA ARG A 286 -7.50 14.27 18.61
C ARG A 286 -6.47 13.17 18.40
N VAL A 287 -6.69 12.26 17.46
CA VAL A 287 -5.71 11.21 17.14
C VAL A 287 -4.45 11.82 16.54
N LEU A 288 -4.61 12.75 15.60
CA LEU A 288 -3.48 13.41 14.94
C LEU A 288 -2.70 14.29 15.93
N ASP A 289 -3.38 15.06 16.79
CA ASP A 289 -2.75 15.89 17.82
C ASP A 289 -1.93 15.04 18.80
N ALA A 290 -2.46 13.89 19.23
CA ALA A 290 -1.71 12.95 20.07
C ALA A 290 -0.44 12.40 19.38
N LEU A 291 -0.45 12.28 18.05
CA LEU A 291 0.74 11.90 17.29
C LEU A 291 1.79 13.01 17.22
N ARG A 292 1.38 14.30 17.20
CA ARG A 292 2.29 15.45 17.18
C ARG A 292 3.01 15.63 18.51
N GLU A 293 2.39 15.26 19.63
CA GLU A 293 3.05 15.28 20.95
C GLU A 293 4.17 14.24 21.08
N THR A 294 4.26 13.27 20.15
CA THR A 294 5.39 12.35 20.06
C THR A 294 6.47 12.97 19.16
N PRO A 295 7.67 13.30 19.67
CA PRO A 295 8.72 13.86 18.82
C PRO A 295 9.09 12.88 17.69
N PRO A 296 9.32 13.35 16.46
CA PRO A 296 9.85 12.50 15.40
C PRO A 296 11.23 11.98 15.81
N LEU A 297 11.54 10.74 15.43
CA LEU A 297 12.89 10.21 15.60
C LEU A 297 13.88 11.12 14.88
N ALA A 298 14.99 11.44 15.54
CA ALA A 298 16.15 11.99 14.86
C ALA A 298 16.62 10.95 13.84
N LEU A 299 16.40 11.21 12.56
CA LEU A 299 17.00 10.43 11.48
C LEU A 299 18.50 10.73 11.50
N HIS A 300 19.31 9.75 11.90
CA HIS A 300 20.78 9.81 11.89
C HIS A 300 21.32 9.26 10.57
#